data_AF-A0A7S0UZW9-F1
#
_entry.id   AF-A0A7S0UZW9-F1
#
_cell.length_a   1.000
_cell.length_b   1.000
_cell.length_c   1.000
_cell.angle_alpha   90.00
_cell.angle_beta   90.00
_cell.angle_gamma   90.00
#
_symmetry.space_group_name_H-M   'P 1'
#
loop_
_entity.id
_entity.type
_entity.pdbx_description
1 polymer ?
#
loop_
_entity_poly.entity_id
_entity_poly.type
_entity_poly.pdbx_seq_one_letter_code
_entity_poly.pdbx_strand_id
1 'polypeptide(L)'
;GLADEANGVQMMKPMPDLDHLLERAVGKGIFGTKMRSVINAANQEGIAAIVAQQFDVGRQILGHGLMPIIEPEVTITIADKAEAEDILLAEITKQLDALGEDKRVMLKLSLPTKANQYKSLV
;
A
#
# COMPACT_ATOMS: atom_id res chain seq x y z
N GLY A 1 9.02 4.79 -8.40
CA GLY A 1 9.58 5.88 -7.57
C GLY A 1 8.45 6.74 -7.04
N LEU A 2 8.74 7.79 -6.25
CA LEU A 2 7.73 8.62 -5.61
C LEU A 2 7.55 9.96 -6.33
N ALA A 3 6.32 10.47 -6.37
CA ALA A 3 6.02 11.84 -6.76
C ALA A 3 6.44 12.83 -5.66
N ASP A 4 6.39 14.12 -5.98
CA ASP A 4 6.59 15.18 -4.99
C ASP A 4 5.50 15.09 -3.91
N GLU A 5 5.84 15.58 -2.72
CA GLU A 5 4.90 15.56 -1.61
C GLU A 5 3.71 16.48 -1.86
N ALA A 6 2.51 15.95 -1.66
CA ALA A 6 1.27 16.70 -1.66
C ALA A 6 0.33 16.06 -0.63
N ASN A 7 -0.47 16.87 0.07
CA ASN A 7 -1.39 16.39 1.12
C ASN A 7 -0.71 15.47 2.15
N GLY A 8 0.52 15.79 2.56
CA GLY A 8 1.27 15.02 3.56
C GLY A 8 1.66 13.61 3.12
N VAL A 9 1.66 13.32 1.81
CA VAL A 9 2.03 12.00 1.28
C VAL A 9 2.85 12.11 0.00
N GLN A 10 3.57 11.03 -0.34
CA GLN A 10 4.24 10.86 -1.61
C GLN A 10 3.68 9.64 -2.35
N MET A 11 2.88 9.93 -3.37
CA MET A 11 2.27 8.92 -4.24
C MET A 11 3.32 8.19 -5.08
N MET A 12 3.01 7.00 -5.57
CA MET A 12 3.84 6.36 -6.58
C MET A 12 3.73 7.10 -7.91
N LYS A 13 4.87 7.29 -8.60
CA LYS A 13 4.87 7.79 -9.98
C LYS A 13 4.10 6.83 -10.89
N PRO A 14 3.43 7.33 -11.95
CA PRO A 14 2.79 6.49 -12.95
C PRO A 14 3.73 5.41 -13.50
N MET A 15 3.18 4.23 -13.76
CA MET A 15 3.91 3.06 -14.28
C MET A 15 3.18 2.52 -15.53
N PRO A 16 3.27 3.23 -16.69
CA PRO A 16 2.52 2.85 -17.88
C PRO A 16 2.88 1.44 -18.42
N ASP A 17 4.11 0.98 -18.19
CA ASP A 17 4.59 -0.32 -18.66
C ASP A 17 4.43 -1.45 -17.62
N LEU A 18 3.59 -1.26 -16.60
CA LEU A 18 3.49 -2.21 -15.49
C LEU A 18 3.05 -3.61 -15.96
N ASP A 19 2.03 -3.71 -16.83
CA ASP A 19 1.55 -5.03 -17.31
C ASP A 19 2.66 -5.82 -18.00
N HIS A 20 3.40 -5.19 -18.92
CA HIS A 20 4.50 -5.85 -19.61
C HIS A 20 5.63 -6.28 -18.65
N LEU A 21 5.87 -5.50 -17.58
CA LEU A 21 6.80 -5.90 -16.53
C LEU A 21 6.30 -7.12 -15.74
N LEU A 22 5.01 -7.18 -15.43
CA LEU A 22 4.38 -8.29 -14.71
C LEU A 22 4.37 -9.57 -15.54
N GLU A 23 4.01 -9.51 -16.83
CA GLU A 23 4.08 -10.65 -17.76
C GLU A 23 5.49 -11.25 -17.82
N ARG A 24 6.51 -10.38 -17.92
CA ARG A 24 7.91 -10.80 -17.90
C ARG A 24 8.30 -11.42 -16.56
N ALA A 25 7.75 -10.93 -15.44
CA ALA A 25 8.01 -11.49 -14.12
C ALA A 25 7.42 -12.90 -13.99
N VAL A 26 6.19 -13.11 -14.46
CA VAL A 26 5.54 -14.42 -14.54
C VAL A 26 6.38 -15.39 -15.39
N GLY A 27 6.79 -14.97 -16.59
CA GLY A 27 7.63 -15.80 -17.47
C GLY A 27 9.00 -16.18 -16.88
N LYS A 28 9.44 -15.48 -15.84
CA LYS A 28 10.68 -15.77 -15.09
C LYS A 28 10.47 -16.52 -13.77
N GLY A 29 9.23 -16.91 -13.46
CA GLY A 29 8.91 -17.62 -12.21
C GLY A 29 9.00 -16.74 -10.96
N ILE A 30 8.86 -15.42 -11.08
CA ILE A 30 8.75 -14.53 -9.92
C ILE A 30 7.42 -14.79 -9.22
N PHE A 31 7.43 -14.89 -7.89
CA PHE A 31 6.24 -15.16 -7.10
C PHE A 31 5.38 -13.92 -6.85
N GLY A 32 6.02 -12.77 -6.63
CA GLY A 32 5.33 -11.58 -6.14
C GLY A 32 6.10 -10.29 -6.39
N THR A 33 5.48 -9.19 -6.01
CA THR A 33 5.99 -7.84 -6.26
C THR A 33 5.93 -7.00 -4.98
N LYS A 34 6.49 -5.79 -5.04
CA LYS A 34 6.51 -4.87 -3.91
C LYS A 34 6.55 -3.44 -4.40
N MET A 35 5.66 -2.60 -3.88
CA MET A 35 5.56 -1.19 -4.27
C MET A 35 5.38 -0.30 -3.05
N ARG A 36 6.15 0.79 -3.01
CA ARG A 36 6.31 1.64 -1.82
C ARG A 36 5.75 3.02 -2.09
N SER A 37 4.96 3.52 -1.16
CA SER A 37 4.54 4.93 -1.04
C SER A 37 4.88 5.43 0.38
N VAL A 38 4.81 6.75 0.62
CA VAL A 38 5.24 7.35 1.90
C VAL A 38 4.17 8.30 2.45
N ILE A 39 3.92 8.23 3.75
CA ILE A 39 3.03 9.09 4.53
C ILE A 39 3.89 9.94 5.46
N ASN A 40 3.81 11.26 5.32
CA ASN A 40 4.58 12.27 6.04
C ASN A 40 3.74 13.14 6.99
N ALA A 41 2.41 12.99 7.01
CA ALA A 41 1.52 13.62 7.99
C ALA A 41 0.20 12.83 8.12
N ALA A 42 -0.53 13.05 9.21
CA ALA A 42 -1.88 12.53 9.44
C ALA A 42 -2.92 13.27 8.57
N ASN A 43 -2.76 13.20 7.25
CA ASN A 43 -3.67 13.78 6.29
C ASN A 43 -4.64 12.72 5.77
N GLN A 44 -5.93 12.85 6.11
CA GLN A 44 -6.95 11.86 5.75
C GLN A 44 -7.09 11.66 4.23
N GLU A 45 -7.10 12.73 3.46
CA GLU A 45 -7.23 12.68 2.00
C GLU A 45 -6.00 12.02 1.35
N GLY A 46 -4.80 12.43 1.78
CA GLY A 46 -3.54 11.88 1.28
C GLY A 46 -3.39 10.40 1.58
N ILE A 47 -3.69 9.97 2.80
CA ILE A 47 -3.58 8.56 3.22
C ILE A 47 -4.61 7.71 2.46
N ALA A 48 -5.86 8.17 2.33
CA ALA A 48 -6.87 7.48 1.53
C ALA A 48 -6.43 7.33 0.07
N ALA A 49 -5.85 8.37 -0.53
CA ALA A 49 -5.32 8.32 -1.90
C ALA A 49 -4.17 7.32 -2.05
N ILE A 50 -3.21 7.30 -1.10
CA ILE A 50 -2.10 6.33 -1.11
C ILE A 50 -2.64 4.90 -1.06
N VAL A 51 -3.58 4.63 -0.14
CA VAL A 51 -4.11 3.28 0.07
C VAL A 51 -4.92 2.85 -1.15
N ALA A 52 -5.75 3.72 -1.72
CA ALA A 52 -6.46 3.45 -2.97
C ALA A 52 -5.50 3.11 -4.12
N GLN A 53 -4.47 3.94 -4.35
CA GLN A 53 -3.48 3.71 -5.40
C GLN A 53 -2.74 2.38 -5.21
N GLN A 54 -2.30 2.08 -3.98
CA GLN A 54 -1.63 0.82 -3.66
C GLN A 54 -2.54 -0.38 -3.96
N PHE A 55 -3.81 -0.35 -3.58
CA PHE A 55 -4.72 -1.44 -3.86
C PHE A 55 -5.14 -1.55 -5.32
N ASP A 56 -5.21 -0.44 -6.07
CA ASP A 56 -5.42 -0.47 -7.53
C ASP A 56 -4.29 -1.20 -8.24
N VAL A 57 -3.05 -0.82 -7.92
CA VAL A 57 -1.88 -1.52 -8.47
C VAL A 57 -1.82 -2.97 -7.96
N GLY A 58 -2.20 -3.22 -6.71
CA GLY A 58 -2.31 -4.56 -6.14
C GLY A 58 -3.30 -5.44 -6.90
N ARG A 59 -4.46 -4.90 -7.28
CA ARG A 59 -5.45 -5.59 -8.12
C ARG A 59 -4.90 -5.91 -9.51
N GLN A 60 -4.15 -4.98 -10.11
CA GLN A 60 -3.47 -5.22 -11.39
C GLN A 60 -2.47 -6.38 -11.25
N ILE A 61 -1.62 -6.37 -10.22
CA ILE A 61 -0.65 -7.44 -9.94
C ILE A 61 -1.33 -8.80 -9.75
N LEU A 62 -2.42 -8.84 -8.96
CA LEU A 62 -3.20 -10.07 -8.75
C LEU A 62 -3.78 -10.61 -10.06
N GLY A 63 -4.15 -9.74 -11.00
CA GLY A 63 -4.62 -10.13 -12.33
C GLY A 63 -3.60 -10.91 -13.15
N HIS A 64 -2.31 -10.77 -12.83
CA HIS A 64 -1.21 -11.54 -13.43
C HIS A 64 -0.82 -12.79 -12.62
N GLY A 65 -1.56 -13.12 -11.55
CA GLY A 65 -1.29 -14.28 -10.70
C GLY A 65 -0.08 -14.12 -9.77
N LEU A 66 0.35 -12.88 -9.52
CA LEU A 66 1.47 -12.55 -8.63
C LEU A 66 0.96 -12.09 -7.26
N MET A 67 1.74 -12.32 -6.21
CA MET A 67 1.44 -11.82 -4.85
C MET A 67 1.90 -10.36 -4.67
N PRO A 68 1.00 -9.36 -4.52
CA PRO A 68 1.41 -7.99 -4.25
C PRO A 68 1.78 -7.78 -2.77
N ILE A 69 2.88 -7.08 -2.52
CA ILE A 69 3.17 -6.46 -1.23
C ILE A 69 2.77 -4.98 -1.29
N ILE A 70 1.75 -4.63 -0.49
CA ILE A 70 1.26 -3.26 -0.26
C ILE A 70 2.14 -2.62 0.83
N GLU A 71 2.85 -1.53 0.50
CA GLU A 71 3.78 -0.85 1.42
C GLU A 71 3.52 0.67 1.51
N PRO A 72 2.42 1.09 2.17
CA PRO A 72 2.21 2.47 2.60
C PRO A 72 3.03 2.75 3.85
N GLU A 73 4.26 3.23 3.68
CA GLU A 73 5.18 3.50 4.78
C GLU A 73 4.81 4.79 5.50
N VAL A 74 4.60 4.73 6.82
CA VAL A 74 4.50 5.93 7.66
C VAL A 74 5.90 6.32 8.13
N THR A 75 6.30 7.56 7.84
CA THR A 75 7.60 8.10 8.26
C THR A 75 7.69 8.11 9.78
N ILE A 76 8.72 7.47 10.33
CA ILE A 76 8.80 7.19 11.78
C ILE A 76 9.01 8.44 12.66
N THR A 77 9.38 9.58 12.06
CA THR A 77 9.72 10.83 12.76
C THR A 77 8.60 11.86 12.78
N ILE A 78 7.45 11.61 12.14
CA ILE A 78 6.34 12.57 12.10
C ILE A 78 5.68 12.66 13.47
N ALA A 79 5.29 13.87 13.88
CA ALA A 79 4.77 14.13 15.22
C ALA A 79 3.40 13.46 15.47
N ASP A 80 2.63 13.26 14.41
CA ASP A 80 1.27 12.75 14.35
C ASP A 80 1.21 11.28 13.88
N LYS A 81 2.31 10.52 14.04
CA LYS A 81 2.43 9.14 13.54
C LYS A 81 1.29 8.22 13.99
N ALA A 82 0.90 8.29 15.26
CA ALA A 82 -0.18 7.47 15.79
C ALA A 82 -1.54 7.77 15.12
N GLU A 83 -1.81 9.04 14.78
CA GLU A 83 -3.03 9.45 14.09
C GLU A 83 -3.00 9.01 12.62
N ALA A 84 -1.86 9.18 11.94
CA ALA A 84 -1.66 8.67 10.59
C ALA A 84 -1.87 7.14 10.51
N GLU A 85 -1.43 6.40 11.53
CA GLU A 85 -1.63 4.94 11.63
C GLU A 85 -3.07 4.52 11.90
N ASP A 86 -3.86 5.33 12.62
CA ASP A 86 -5.29 5.10 12.81
C ASP A 86 -6.04 5.26 11.47
N ILE A 87 -5.72 6.32 10.72
CA ILE A 87 -6.29 6.55 9.38
C ILE A 87 -5.86 5.42 8.43
N LEU A 88 -4.57 5.07 8.43
CA LEU A 88 -4.02 4.03 7.58
C LEU A 88 -4.69 2.67 7.83
N LEU A 89 -4.87 2.28 9.10
CA LEU A 89 -5.58 1.06 9.46
C LEU A 89 -7.00 1.07 8.88
N ALA A 90 -7.75 2.15 9.09
CA ALA A 90 -9.12 2.26 8.61
C ALA A 90 -9.22 2.13 7.08
N GLU A 91 -8.34 2.80 6.33
CA GLU A 91 -8.34 2.74 4.87
C GLU A 91 -7.88 1.38 4.34
N ILE A 92 -6.91 0.72 4.99
CA ILE A 92 -6.51 -0.65 4.63
C ILE A 92 -7.67 -1.62 4.85
N THR A 93 -8.35 -1.54 6.00
CA THR A 93 -9.51 -2.40 6.29
C THR A 93 -10.58 -2.27 5.21
N LYS A 94 -10.94 -1.04 4.82
CA LYS A 94 -11.92 -0.80 3.74
C LYS A 94 -11.52 -1.47 2.42
N GLN A 95 -10.25 -1.38 2.04
CA GLN A 95 -9.77 -1.98 0.79
C GLN A 95 -9.71 -3.51 0.86
N LEU A 96 -9.36 -4.07 2.03
CA LEU A 96 -9.37 -5.53 2.24
C LEU A 96 -10.79 -6.09 2.19
N ASP A 97 -11.75 -5.43 2.84
CA ASP A 97 -13.17 -5.82 2.80
C ASP A 97 -13.72 -5.82 1.36
N ALA A 98 -13.21 -4.92 0.51
CA ALA A 98 -13.59 -4.81 -0.91
C ALA A 98 -12.80 -5.73 -1.86
N LEU A 99 -11.76 -6.44 -1.38
CA LEU A 99 -10.85 -7.20 -2.25
C LEU A 99 -11.48 -8.50 -2.78
N GLY A 100 -12.42 -9.08 -2.03
CA GLY A 100 -13.02 -10.39 -2.29
C GLY A 100 -12.32 -11.51 -1.49
N GLU A 101 -13.10 -12.51 -1.05
CA GLU A 101 -12.65 -13.55 -0.11
C GLU A 101 -11.56 -14.49 -0.67
N ASP A 102 -11.45 -14.59 -1.98
CA ASP A 102 -10.49 -15.45 -2.70
C ASP A 102 -9.13 -14.77 -2.95
N LYS A 103 -9.04 -13.47 -2.69
CA LYS A 103 -7.83 -12.67 -2.96
C LYS A 103 -7.11 -12.32 -1.68
N ARG A 104 -5.78 -12.32 -1.77
CA ARG A 104 -4.90 -11.99 -0.65
C ARG A 104 -3.81 -11.05 -1.10
N VAL A 105 -3.39 -10.19 -0.20
CA VAL A 105 -2.21 -9.34 -0.36
C VAL A 105 -1.30 -9.55 0.85
N MET A 106 -0.03 -9.19 0.69
CA MET A 106 0.88 -9.03 1.82
C MET A 106 0.96 -7.55 2.19
N LEU A 107 0.96 -7.25 3.49
CA LEU A 107 1.14 -5.90 3.99
C LEU A 107 2.57 -5.75 4.53
N LYS A 108 3.26 -4.67 4.13
CA LYS A 108 4.52 -4.25 4.74
C LYS A 108 4.31 -2.86 5.33
N LEU A 109 4.19 -2.81 6.65
CA LEU A 109 3.84 -1.60 7.38
C LEU A 109 4.99 -1.18 8.29
N SER A 110 5.11 0.12 8.54
CA SER A 110 5.98 0.64 9.60
C SER A 110 5.59 0.03 10.95
N LEU A 111 6.56 -0.20 11.84
CA LEU A 111 6.26 -0.65 13.20
C LEU A 111 5.32 0.36 13.88
N PRO A 112 4.15 -0.09 14.39
CA PRO A 112 3.13 0.81 14.88
C PRO A 112 3.55 1.50 16.17
N THR A 113 3.01 2.70 16.38
CA THR A 113 3.20 3.45 17.64
C THR A 113 2.42 2.79 18.78
N LYS A 114 1.19 2.35 18.50
CA LYS A 114 0.34 1.64 19.46
C LYS A 114 0.57 0.13 19.34
N ALA A 115 0.77 -0.54 20.48
CA ALA A 115 0.86 -1.99 20.51
C ALA A 115 -0.40 -2.62 19.91
N ASN A 116 -0.22 -3.64 19.06
CA ASN A 116 -1.30 -4.36 18.38
C ASN A 116 -2.17 -3.53 17.42
N GLN A 117 -1.73 -2.34 16.97
CA GLN A 117 -2.48 -1.49 16.03
C GLN A 117 -3.05 -2.26 14.84
N TYR A 118 -2.23 -3.12 14.21
CA TYR A 118 -2.60 -3.86 13.00
C TYR A 118 -3.11 -5.29 13.27
N LYS A 119 -3.44 -5.63 14.52
CA LYS A 119 -3.86 -7.00 14.88
C LYS A 119 -5.15 -7.44 14.17
N SER A 120 -6.05 -6.52 13.86
CA SER A 120 -7.30 -6.84 13.15
C SER A 120 -7.12 -7.22 11.68
N LEU A 121 -5.90 -7.10 11.12
CA LEU A 121 -5.61 -7.40 9.72
C LEU A 121 -5.13 -8.84 9.48
N VAL A 122 -5.04 -9.67 10.54
CA VAL A 122 -4.48 -11.04 10.51
C VAL A 122 -5.29 -12.03 11.32
#